data_AF-A0A1G6D432-F1
#
_entry.id   AF-A0A1G6D432-F1
#
_cell.length_a   1.000
_cell.length_b   1.000
_cell.length_c   1.000
_cell.angle_alpha   90.00
_cell.angle_beta   90.00
_cell.angle_gamma   90.00
#
_symmetry.space_group_name_H-M   'P 1'
#
loop_
_entity.id
_entity.type
_entity.pdbx_description
1 polymer ?
#
loop_
_entity_poly.entity_id
_entity_poly.type
_entity_poly.pdbx_seq_one_letter_code
_entity_poly.pdbx_strand_id
1 'polypeptide(L)'
;MISEIFAILVFEILIFTFAVLFEVFPGNKYKVHKHEIQLLNAIIMMVTATIIVTISKVFPEALIEKNILLQTDVILPFWGIFGIIFLCSVYKYLDVKKNSGNICLFELKKYEYKLQTKFDLTIGDYVYMPNVSCVADCGSFIIVFSTVRPATEVDAFFICKQIKDNQFECITFKEDVSEFHIRKVMASIGTWMMLLLSMIESVLMILIGHRFVDKEINMVIQRLSGFIGLMILGLLCIILFKNVQGVIKYLFVTFGVVILILSCVRLFSVW
;
A
#
# COMPACT_ATOMS: atom_id res chain seq x y z
N MET A 1 7.34 -24.93 -12.02
CA MET A 1 7.86 -24.87 -10.63
C MET A 1 8.74 -23.65 -10.39
N ILE A 2 9.98 -23.54 -10.88
CA ILE A 2 10.84 -22.36 -10.58
C ILE A 2 10.19 -21.04 -11.02
N SER A 3 9.64 -20.98 -12.25
CA SER A 3 8.94 -19.78 -12.73
C SER A 3 7.67 -19.44 -11.94
N GLU A 4 7.02 -20.44 -11.32
CA GLU A 4 5.84 -20.23 -10.48
C GLU A 4 6.25 -19.68 -9.11
N ILE A 5 7.33 -20.21 -8.52
CA ILE A 5 7.91 -19.67 -7.29
C ILE A 5 8.29 -18.20 -7.49
N PHE A 6 8.92 -17.88 -8.62
CA PHE A 6 9.24 -16.49 -8.96
C PHE A 6 7.98 -15.64 -9.18
N ALA A 7 6.94 -16.17 -9.80
CA ALA A 7 5.68 -15.43 -9.98
C ALA A 7 5.02 -15.10 -8.63
N ILE A 8 4.91 -16.10 -7.73
CA ILE A 8 4.42 -15.90 -6.35
C ILE A 8 5.25 -14.82 -5.65
N LEU A 9 6.58 -14.95 -5.69
CA LEU A 9 7.48 -14.00 -5.06
C LEU A 9 7.28 -12.58 -5.58
N VAL A 10 7.11 -12.39 -6.89
CA VAL A 10 6.86 -11.06 -7.47
C VAL A 10 5.54 -10.46 -6.99
N PHE A 11 4.46 -11.24 -6.96
CA PHE A 11 3.17 -10.77 -6.45
C PHE A 11 3.22 -10.46 -4.95
N GLU A 12 3.92 -11.27 -4.15
CA GLU A 12 4.11 -11.01 -2.73
C GLU A 12 4.95 -9.73 -2.49
N ILE A 13 6.01 -9.51 -3.26
CA ILE A 13 6.78 -8.26 -3.18
C ILE A 13 5.94 -7.07 -3.63
N LEU A 14 5.03 -7.23 -4.60
CA LEU A 14 4.09 -6.18 -5.00
C LEU A 14 3.16 -5.82 -3.84
N ILE A 15 2.57 -6.83 -3.18
CA ILE A 15 1.72 -6.65 -1.99
C ILE A 15 2.52 -5.96 -0.88
N PHE A 16 3.76 -6.39 -0.64
CA PHE A 16 4.65 -5.78 0.33
C PHE A 16 4.99 -4.32 -0.02
N THR A 17 5.17 -4.02 -1.31
CA THR A 17 5.40 -2.65 -1.80
C THR A 17 4.20 -1.76 -1.52
N PHE A 18 2.99 -2.24 -1.78
CA PHE A 18 1.76 -1.52 -1.41
C PHE A 18 1.63 -1.36 0.11
N ALA A 19 1.96 -2.39 0.88
CA ALA A 19 1.94 -2.32 2.34
C ALA A 19 2.90 -1.24 2.87
N VAL A 20 4.09 -1.11 2.30
CA VAL A 20 5.03 -0.01 2.61
C VAL A 20 4.46 1.33 2.18
N LEU A 21 3.91 1.45 0.96
CA LEU A 21 3.34 2.69 0.43
C LEU A 21 2.20 3.23 1.28
N PHE A 22 1.28 2.35 1.69
CA PHE A 22 0.10 2.66 2.51
C PHE A 22 0.37 2.58 4.02
N GLU A 23 1.64 2.41 4.42
CA GLU A 23 2.08 2.43 5.82
C GLU A 23 1.35 1.41 6.71
N VAL A 24 1.12 0.23 6.15
CA VAL A 24 0.47 -0.90 6.80
C VAL A 24 1.27 -1.40 8.00
N PHE A 25 2.60 -1.37 7.91
CA PHE A 25 3.47 -1.88 8.97
C PHE A 25 3.47 -0.96 10.20
N PRO A 26 3.26 -1.49 11.42
CA PRO A 26 3.44 -0.74 12.64
C PRO A 26 4.93 -0.48 12.88
N GLY A 27 5.28 0.80 13.07
CA GLY A 27 6.64 1.22 13.36
C GLY A 27 7.06 2.45 12.55
N ASN A 28 7.95 3.25 13.13
CA ASN A 28 8.40 4.50 12.51
C ASN A 28 9.77 4.35 11.81
N LYS A 29 10.53 3.28 12.12
CA LYS A 29 11.90 3.08 11.59
C LYS A 29 11.95 2.88 10.08
N TYR A 30 11.02 2.10 9.52
CA TYR A 30 10.98 1.88 8.07
C TYR A 30 10.47 3.10 7.29
N LYS A 31 9.74 4.03 7.95
CA LYS A 31 9.18 5.22 7.29
C LYS A 31 10.27 6.17 6.79
N VAL A 32 11.37 6.26 7.55
CA VAL A 32 12.57 7.00 7.14
C VAL A 32 13.16 6.40 5.87
N HIS A 33 13.27 5.06 5.84
CA HIS A 33 13.83 4.32 4.70
C HIS A 33 12.78 3.88 3.66
N LYS A 34 11.59 4.50 3.65
CA LYS A 34 10.44 4.04 2.87
C LYS A 34 10.73 4.04 1.38
N HIS A 35 11.46 5.05 0.92
CA HIS A 35 11.78 5.24 -0.49
C HIS A 35 12.87 4.28 -0.97
N GLU A 36 13.86 3.96 -0.13
CA GLU A 36 14.88 2.95 -0.42
C GLU A 36 14.29 1.54 -0.42
N ILE A 37 13.43 1.21 0.56
CA ILE A 37 12.72 -0.08 0.60
C ILE A 37 11.82 -0.22 -0.63
N GLN A 38 11.06 0.82 -0.99
CA GLN A 38 10.23 0.83 -2.18
C GLN A 38 11.06 0.60 -3.45
N LEU A 39 12.20 1.27 -3.59
CA LEU A 39 13.09 1.09 -4.74
C LEU A 39 13.69 -0.33 -4.79
N LEU A 40 14.16 -0.85 -3.65
CA LEU A 40 14.72 -2.20 -3.56
C LEU A 40 13.68 -3.24 -3.98
N ASN A 41 12.46 -3.16 -3.46
CA ASN A 41 11.37 -4.04 -3.85
C ASN A 41 11.07 -3.94 -5.34
N ALA A 42 11.05 -2.72 -5.90
CA ALA A 42 10.82 -2.51 -7.33
C ALA A 42 11.92 -3.11 -8.20
N ILE A 43 13.19 -3.02 -7.78
CA ILE A 43 14.32 -3.68 -8.45
C ILE A 43 14.13 -5.20 -8.43
N ILE A 44 13.86 -5.79 -7.26
CA ILE A 44 13.69 -7.25 -7.14
C ILE A 44 12.49 -7.72 -7.97
N MET A 45 11.36 -7.01 -7.95
CA MET A 45 10.21 -7.30 -8.81
C MET A 45 10.58 -7.25 -10.28
N MET A 46 11.27 -6.19 -10.74
CA MET A 46 11.65 -6.06 -12.15
C MET A 46 12.61 -7.13 -12.62
N VAL A 47 13.64 -7.44 -11.83
CA VAL A 47 14.60 -8.50 -12.16
C VAL A 47 13.88 -9.84 -12.25
N THR A 48 13.07 -10.17 -11.24
CA THR A 48 12.37 -11.45 -11.18
C THR A 48 11.32 -11.56 -12.30
N ALA A 49 10.55 -10.51 -12.57
CA ALA A 49 9.59 -10.48 -13.68
C ALA A 49 10.29 -10.61 -15.05
N THR A 50 11.46 -9.99 -15.22
CA THR A 50 12.26 -10.12 -16.45
C THR A 50 12.76 -11.55 -16.64
N ILE A 51 13.18 -12.22 -15.57
CA ILE A 51 13.55 -13.65 -15.60
C ILE A 51 12.33 -14.48 -16.03
N ILE A 52 11.15 -14.28 -15.43
CA ILE A 52 9.93 -15.02 -15.78
C ILE A 52 9.60 -14.82 -17.26
N VAL A 53 9.52 -13.57 -17.74
CA VAL A 53 9.22 -13.25 -19.15
C VAL A 53 10.24 -13.90 -20.10
N THR A 54 11.53 -13.90 -19.73
CA THR A 54 12.57 -14.52 -20.54
C THR A 54 12.38 -16.03 -20.62
N ILE A 55 12.14 -16.71 -19.50
CA ILE A 55 11.87 -18.15 -19.49
C ILE A 55 10.60 -18.46 -20.29
N SER A 56 9.53 -17.67 -20.13
CA SER A 56 8.28 -17.81 -20.89
C SER A 56 8.46 -17.67 -22.40
N LYS A 57 9.39 -16.81 -22.86
CA LYS A 57 9.71 -16.67 -24.29
C LYS A 57 10.57 -17.81 -24.84
N VAL A 58 11.50 -18.33 -24.03
CA VAL A 58 12.42 -19.39 -24.47
C VAL A 58 11.77 -20.78 -24.41
N PHE A 59 10.89 -21.02 -23.44
CA PHE A 59 10.23 -22.31 -23.21
C PHE A 59 8.70 -22.18 -23.10
N PRO A 60 8.00 -21.66 -24.12
CA PRO A 60 6.57 -21.37 -24.03
C PRO A 60 5.72 -22.62 -23.84
N GLU A 61 6.00 -23.70 -24.58
CA GLU A 61 5.19 -24.92 -24.58
C GLU A 61 5.22 -25.64 -23.21
N ALA A 62 6.41 -25.78 -22.63
CA ALA A 62 6.61 -26.44 -21.33
C ALA A 62 5.97 -25.67 -20.15
N LEU A 63 5.74 -24.37 -20.32
CA LEU A 63 5.10 -23.51 -19.32
C LEU A 63 3.58 -23.47 -19.50
N ILE A 64 3.08 -23.34 -20.72
CA ILE A 64 1.64 -23.29 -21.02
C ILE A 64 0.94 -24.60 -20.68
N GLU A 65 1.63 -25.73 -20.84
CA GLU A 65 1.10 -27.05 -20.46
C GLU A 65 0.83 -27.13 -18.94
N LYS A 66 1.60 -26.39 -18.14
CA LYS A 66 1.52 -26.42 -16.67
C LYS A 66 0.69 -25.29 -16.11
N ASN A 67 0.95 -24.04 -16.54
CA ASN A 67 0.31 -22.85 -15.99
C ASN A 67 0.07 -21.78 -17.07
N ILE A 68 -1.20 -21.46 -17.31
CA ILE A 68 -1.64 -20.52 -18.34
C ILE A 68 -1.26 -19.07 -17.99
N LEU A 69 -1.14 -18.73 -16.69
CA LEU A 69 -0.76 -17.38 -16.25
C LEU A 69 0.70 -17.03 -16.60
N LEU A 70 1.53 -18.03 -16.86
CA LEU A 70 2.93 -17.83 -17.27
C LEU A 70 3.08 -17.69 -18.80
N GLN A 71 1.98 -17.74 -19.56
CA GLN A 71 2.00 -17.44 -20.98
C GLN A 71 2.49 -16.01 -21.22
N THR A 72 3.35 -15.83 -22.22
CA THR A 72 4.00 -14.55 -22.51
C THR A 72 2.99 -13.41 -22.67
N ASP A 73 1.88 -13.64 -23.35
CA ASP A 73 0.83 -12.64 -23.57
C ASP A 73 0.15 -12.17 -22.28
N VAL A 74 0.12 -13.03 -21.26
CA VAL A 74 -0.47 -12.74 -19.96
C VAL A 74 0.53 -12.03 -19.05
N ILE A 75 1.77 -12.52 -18.98
CA ILE A 75 2.79 -11.98 -18.08
C ILE A 75 3.43 -10.66 -18.58
N LEU A 76 3.43 -10.40 -19.89
CA LEU A 76 4.04 -9.21 -20.48
C LEU A 76 3.36 -7.90 -20.04
N PRO A 77 2.01 -7.79 -19.98
CA PRO A 77 1.34 -6.66 -19.36
C PRO A 77 1.75 -6.41 -17.90
N PHE A 78 1.85 -7.47 -17.08
CA PHE A 78 2.30 -7.35 -15.69
C PHE A 78 3.73 -6.83 -15.61
N TRP A 79 4.62 -7.30 -16.48
CA TRP A 79 5.98 -6.77 -16.59
C TRP A 79 5.99 -5.26 -16.91
N GLY A 80 5.11 -4.80 -17.80
CA GLY A 80 4.93 -3.37 -18.07
C GLY A 80 4.50 -2.58 -16.84
N ILE A 81 3.54 -3.10 -16.06
CA ILE A 81 3.09 -2.49 -14.79
C ILE A 81 4.25 -2.41 -13.79
N PHE A 82 5.02 -3.49 -13.63
CA PHE A 82 6.21 -3.47 -12.77
C PHE A 82 7.23 -2.44 -13.24
N GLY A 83 7.38 -2.25 -14.55
CA GLY A 83 8.24 -1.22 -15.14
C GLY A 83 7.81 0.19 -14.75
N ILE A 84 6.51 0.48 -14.79
CA ILE A 84 5.96 1.75 -14.32
C ILE A 84 6.25 1.94 -12.82
N ILE A 85 5.99 0.93 -11.99
CA ILE A 85 6.28 0.98 -10.55
C ILE A 85 7.76 1.24 -10.29
N PHE A 86 8.66 0.62 -11.05
CA PHE A 86 10.09 0.84 -10.96
C PHE A 86 10.47 2.28 -11.31
N LEU A 87 10.00 2.81 -12.44
CA LEU A 87 10.27 4.19 -12.85
C LEU A 87 9.74 5.19 -11.81
N CYS A 88 8.53 4.99 -11.30
CA CYS A 88 7.98 5.82 -10.23
C CYS A 88 8.81 5.75 -8.94
N SER A 89 9.33 4.57 -8.59
CA SER A 89 10.16 4.37 -7.40
C SER A 89 11.54 5.02 -7.56
N VAL A 90 12.15 4.94 -8.74
CA VAL A 90 13.40 5.65 -9.08
C VAL A 90 13.20 7.15 -9.02
N TYR A 91 12.15 7.68 -9.65
CA TYR A 91 11.83 9.10 -9.61
C TYR A 91 11.70 9.61 -8.17
N LYS A 92 10.93 8.90 -7.35
CA LYS A 92 10.72 9.26 -5.94
C LYS A 92 12.02 9.18 -5.13
N TYR A 93 12.85 8.15 -5.34
CA TYR A 93 14.14 8.04 -4.67
C TYR A 93 15.06 9.22 -5.01
N LEU A 94 15.13 9.59 -6.31
CA LEU A 94 15.93 10.72 -6.77
C LEU A 94 15.40 12.05 -6.23
N ASP A 95 14.09 12.26 -6.22
CA ASP A 95 13.46 13.46 -5.66
C ASP A 95 13.76 13.59 -4.16
N VAL A 96 13.62 12.51 -3.39
CA VAL A 96 13.94 12.51 -1.96
C VAL A 96 15.42 12.78 -1.71
N LYS A 97 16.32 12.18 -2.50
CA LYS A 97 17.77 12.38 -2.40
C LYS A 97 18.20 13.79 -2.81
N LYS A 98 17.56 14.37 -3.83
CA LYS A 98 17.80 15.76 -4.25
C LYS A 98 17.30 16.75 -3.20
N ASN A 99 16.18 16.42 -2.57
CA ASN A 99 15.56 17.21 -1.52
C ASN A 99 15.99 16.77 -0.13
N SER A 100 17.11 16.07 0.07
CA SER A 100 17.56 15.60 1.39
C SER A 100 18.06 16.74 2.29
N GLY A 101 17.29 17.83 2.37
CA GLY A 101 17.46 18.90 3.33
C GLY A 101 17.42 18.37 4.75
N ASN A 102 17.96 19.18 5.66
CA ASN A 102 18.16 18.86 7.07
C ASN A 102 16.92 18.20 7.67
N ILE A 103 17.07 16.96 8.15
CA ILE A 103 16.06 16.33 8.99
C ILE A 103 16.09 17.09 10.32
N CYS A 104 14.96 17.68 10.68
CA CYS A 104 14.78 18.42 11.92
C CYS A 104 13.93 17.61 12.89
N LEU A 105 14.30 17.65 14.16
CA LEU A 105 13.57 16.99 15.23
C LEU A 105 12.95 18.09 16.10
N PHE A 106 11.64 18.12 16.17
CA PHE A 106 10.87 19.09 16.94
C PHE A 106 10.21 18.37 18.11
N GLU A 107 10.54 18.75 19.33
CA GLU A 107 9.77 18.38 20.50
C GLU A 107 8.74 19.48 20.73
N LEU A 108 7.46 19.15 20.55
CA LEU A 108 6.36 20.11 20.68
C LEU A 108 5.34 19.61 21.69
N LYS A 109 4.94 20.51 22.58
CA LYS A 109 3.86 20.29 23.53
C LYS A 109 2.52 20.68 22.92
N LYS A 110 1.43 20.11 23.45
CA LYS A 110 0.05 20.29 22.95
C LYS A 110 -0.40 21.76 22.82
N TYR A 111 0.22 22.69 23.55
CA TYR A 111 -0.14 24.11 23.54
C TYR A 111 0.76 24.94 22.60
N GLU A 112 1.80 24.35 22.02
CA GLU A 112 2.79 25.04 21.18
C GLU A 112 2.42 25.04 19.70
N TYR A 113 1.39 24.28 19.32
CA TYR A 113 0.90 24.23 17.96
C TYR A 113 -0.62 24.05 17.92
N LYS A 114 -1.23 24.42 16.78
CA LYS A 114 -2.64 24.15 16.49
C LYS A 114 -2.79 23.39 15.19
N LEU A 115 -3.59 22.32 15.21
CA LEU A 115 -3.88 21.55 14.02
C LEU A 115 -4.98 22.25 13.21
N GLN A 116 -4.63 22.70 12.01
CA GLN A 116 -5.54 23.32 11.07
C GLN A 116 -5.83 22.35 9.91
N THR A 117 -7.11 22.17 9.61
CA THR A 117 -7.60 21.33 8.49
C THR A 117 -8.12 22.17 7.32
N LYS A 118 -8.24 23.49 7.49
CA LYS A 118 -8.62 24.43 6.43
C LYS A 118 -7.36 25.07 5.85
N PHE A 119 -7.20 24.92 4.54
CA PHE A 119 -6.08 25.49 3.79
C PHE A 119 -6.57 26.76 3.09
N ASP A 120 -6.13 27.93 3.52
CA ASP A 120 -6.40 29.22 2.86
C ASP A 120 -5.35 29.56 1.78
N LEU A 121 -4.65 28.56 1.23
CA LEU A 121 -3.55 28.77 0.29
C LEU A 121 -4.00 28.52 -1.15
N THR A 122 -3.73 29.51 -1.99
CA THR A 122 -4.07 29.56 -3.42
C THR A 122 -3.50 28.37 -4.20
N ILE A 123 -4.25 27.92 -5.22
CA ILE A 123 -4.03 26.75 -6.10
C ILE A 123 -2.58 26.60 -6.63
N GLY A 124 -1.76 27.66 -6.67
CA GLY A 124 -0.36 27.62 -7.10
C GLY A 124 0.60 26.84 -6.18
N ASP A 125 0.31 26.76 -4.87
CA ASP A 125 1.16 26.02 -3.93
C ASP A 125 0.92 24.49 -3.96
N TYR A 126 -0.19 24.06 -4.56
CA TYR A 126 -0.58 22.65 -4.66
C TYR A 126 0.22 21.85 -5.68
N VAL A 127 0.94 22.50 -6.61
CA VAL A 127 1.75 21.79 -7.62
C VAL A 127 2.84 20.94 -6.97
N TYR A 128 3.28 21.30 -5.76
CA TYR A 128 4.38 20.61 -5.08
C TYR A 128 3.92 19.64 -3.97
N MET A 129 2.63 19.59 -3.61
CA MET A 129 2.15 18.81 -2.45
C MET A 129 0.71 18.28 -2.60
N PRO A 130 0.47 17.24 -3.41
CA PRO A 130 -0.87 16.78 -3.73
C PRO A 130 -1.63 16.07 -2.59
N ASN A 131 -0.98 15.76 -1.45
CA ASN A 131 -1.55 14.90 -0.39
C ASN A 131 -1.51 15.50 1.02
N VAL A 132 -1.56 16.83 1.19
CA VAL A 132 -1.56 17.41 2.54
C VAL A 132 -2.90 17.16 3.24
N SER A 133 -2.86 16.49 4.38
CA SER A 133 -4.05 16.14 5.17
C SER A 133 -4.39 17.18 6.25
N CYS A 134 -3.36 17.79 6.84
CA CYS A 134 -3.47 18.74 7.95
C CYS A 134 -2.15 19.51 8.10
N VAL A 135 -2.20 20.64 8.79
CA VAL A 135 -1.04 21.48 9.10
C VAL A 135 -1.01 21.77 10.58
N ALA A 136 0.16 21.68 11.21
CA ALA A 136 0.42 22.25 12.53
C ALA A 136 1.04 23.63 12.36
N ASP A 137 0.29 24.65 12.77
CA ASP A 137 0.79 26.02 12.89
C ASP A 137 1.45 26.19 14.26
N CYS A 138 2.76 26.40 14.26
CA CYS A 138 3.58 26.59 15.46
C CYS A 138 3.98 28.07 15.68
N GLY A 139 3.34 28.99 14.96
CA GLY A 139 3.60 30.43 15.03
C GLY A 139 4.79 30.89 14.18
N SER A 140 5.98 30.32 14.40
CA SER A 140 7.21 30.71 13.65
C SER A 140 7.53 29.80 12.47
N PHE A 141 6.97 28.60 12.45
CA PHE A 141 7.11 27.63 11.37
C PHE A 141 5.87 26.75 11.25
N ILE A 142 5.78 26.04 10.13
CA ILE A 142 4.65 25.21 9.77
C ILE A 142 5.11 23.78 9.56
N ILE A 143 4.43 22.83 10.20
CA ILE A 143 4.61 21.39 9.93
C ILE A 143 3.41 20.89 9.10
N VAL A 144 3.71 20.38 7.92
CA VAL A 144 2.78 19.82 6.95
C VAL A 144 2.66 18.32 7.19
N PHE A 145 1.44 17.81 7.37
CA PHE A 145 1.19 16.38 7.55
C PHE A 145 0.59 15.76 6.28
N SER A 146 1.41 15.10 5.49
CA SER A 146 0.97 14.40 4.27
C SER A 146 0.41 13.00 4.56
N THR A 147 1.02 12.27 5.50
CA THR A 147 0.71 10.85 5.73
C THR A 147 0.40 10.52 7.19
N VAL A 148 1.18 11.08 8.13
CA VAL A 148 1.08 10.74 9.55
C VAL A 148 0.72 12.01 10.33
N ARG A 149 -0.38 11.99 11.08
CA ARG A 149 -0.79 13.14 11.90
C ARG A 149 -1.28 12.72 13.30
N PRO A 150 -1.08 13.56 14.31
CA PRO A 150 -1.80 13.44 15.56
C PRO A 150 -3.30 13.67 15.34
N ALA A 151 -4.13 12.92 16.07
CA ALA A 151 -5.59 13.05 15.98
C ALA A 151 -6.09 14.36 16.62
N THR A 152 -5.40 14.79 17.66
CA THR A 152 -5.62 16.00 18.47
C THR A 152 -4.26 16.57 18.85
N GLU A 153 -4.21 17.80 19.32
CA GLU A 153 -2.98 18.38 19.87
C GLU A 153 -2.48 17.55 21.08
N VAL A 154 -1.27 17.02 20.95
CA VAL A 154 -0.62 16.11 21.90
C VAL A 154 0.84 16.49 22.08
N ASP A 155 1.41 16.12 23.22
CA ASP A 155 2.85 16.20 23.45
C ASP A 155 3.54 15.12 22.60
N ALA A 156 4.41 15.53 21.68
CA ALA A 156 5.03 14.61 20.73
C ALA A 156 6.37 15.08 20.20
N PHE A 157 7.20 14.10 19.84
CA PHE A 157 8.41 14.28 19.05
C PHE A 157 8.07 14.13 17.58
N PHE A 158 8.22 15.21 16.81
CA PHE A 158 8.02 15.25 15.37
C PHE A 158 9.38 15.15 14.66
N ILE A 159 9.49 14.19 13.74
CA ILE A 159 10.64 14.05 12.85
C ILE A 159 10.19 14.57 11.50
N CYS A 160 10.73 15.72 11.13
CA CYS A 160 10.30 16.45 9.95
C CYS A 160 11.45 16.71 8.99
N LYS A 161 11.11 16.84 7.72
CA LYS A 161 12.01 17.18 6.63
C LYS A 161 11.78 18.63 6.24
N GLN A 162 12.82 19.46 6.15
CA GLN A 162 12.64 20.81 5.63
C GLN A 162 12.35 20.77 4.12
N ILE A 163 11.35 21.54 3.69
CA ILE A 163 10.94 21.64 2.28
C ILE A 163 11.21 23.04 1.72
N LYS A 164 10.89 24.05 2.53
CA LYS A 164 11.16 25.47 2.29
C LYS A 164 11.52 26.14 3.63
N ASP A 165 11.90 27.41 3.59
CA ASP A 165 12.13 28.19 4.79
C ASP A 165 10.88 28.18 5.69
N ASN A 166 11.07 27.78 6.95
CA ASN A 166 10.02 27.65 7.96
C ASN A 166 8.85 26.71 7.59
N GLN A 167 9.03 25.82 6.60
CA GLN A 167 8.04 24.81 6.22
C GLN A 167 8.66 23.41 6.21
N PHE A 168 8.04 22.52 6.99
CA PHE A 168 8.57 21.19 7.24
C PHE A 168 7.51 20.12 6.94
N GLU A 169 7.90 19.00 6.33
CA GLU A 169 7.04 17.84 6.14
C GLU A 169 7.24 16.90 7.31
N CYS A 170 6.18 16.57 8.05
CA CYS A 170 6.27 15.53 9.05
C CYS A 170 6.40 14.16 8.38
N ILE A 171 7.53 13.48 8.62
CA ILE A 171 7.75 12.11 8.18
C ILE A 171 7.08 11.16 9.18
N THR A 172 7.25 11.45 10.47
CA THR A 172 6.69 10.64 11.56
C THR A 172 6.63 11.44 12.85
N PHE A 173 5.77 11.01 13.78
CA PHE A 173 5.73 11.56 15.12
C PHE A 173 5.62 10.45 16.16
N LYS A 174 6.09 10.75 17.37
CA LYS A 174 5.99 9.86 18.53
C LYS A 174 5.31 10.64 19.65
N GLU A 175 4.06 10.27 19.94
CA GLU A 175 3.32 10.77 21.09
C GLU A 175 4.03 10.35 22.37
N ASP A 176 4.15 11.26 23.33
CA ASP A 176 4.78 11.01 24.62
C ASP A 176 3.81 10.35 25.63
N VAL A 177 2.87 9.56 25.12
CA VAL A 177 1.73 9.05 25.90
C VAL A 177 1.97 7.59 26.29
N SER A 178 1.99 7.36 27.60
CA SER A 178 2.08 6.07 28.29
C SER A 178 0.78 5.24 28.22
N GLU A 179 -0.18 5.58 27.37
CA GLU A 179 -1.50 4.92 27.34
C GLU A 179 -1.62 3.90 26.22
N PHE A 180 -1.95 2.68 26.63
CA PHE A 180 -2.19 1.53 25.78
C PHE A 180 -3.57 1.65 25.10
N HIS A 181 -3.65 2.31 23.96
CA HIS A 181 -4.91 2.41 23.21
C HIS A 181 -5.23 1.10 22.45
N ILE A 182 -6.08 0.26 23.04
CA ILE A 182 -6.63 -0.99 22.47
C ILE A 182 -7.11 -0.80 21.02
N ARG A 183 -7.69 0.37 20.70
CA ARG A 183 -8.17 0.71 19.35
C ARG A 183 -7.04 0.74 18.30
N LYS A 184 -5.84 1.19 18.68
CA LYS A 184 -4.65 1.23 17.82
C LYS A 184 -4.11 -0.18 17.57
N VAL A 185 -4.16 -1.04 18.59
CA VAL A 185 -3.80 -2.46 18.49
C VAL A 185 -4.76 -3.21 17.57
N MET A 186 -6.08 -3.04 17.74
CA MET A 186 -7.10 -3.66 16.88
C MET A 186 -6.99 -3.22 15.42
N ALA A 187 -6.75 -1.93 15.16
CA ALA A 187 -6.52 -1.43 13.81
C ALA A 187 -5.26 -2.06 13.18
N SER A 188 -4.18 -2.17 13.96
CA SER A 188 -2.94 -2.84 13.51
C SER A 188 -3.17 -4.30 13.15
N ILE A 189 -3.87 -5.07 14.01
CA ILE A 189 -4.21 -6.48 13.75
C ILE A 189 -5.03 -6.62 12.46
N GLY A 190 -6.04 -5.77 12.26
CA GLY A 190 -6.85 -5.79 11.04
C GLY A 190 -6.03 -5.56 9.77
N THR A 191 -5.07 -4.63 9.81
CA THR A 191 -4.20 -4.36 8.67
C THR A 191 -3.23 -5.53 8.40
N TRP A 192 -2.73 -6.19 9.44
CA TRP A 192 -1.92 -7.40 9.29
C TRP A 192 -2.71 -8.58 8.72
N MET A 193 -3.95 -8.77 9.14
CA MET A 193 -4.84 -9.78 8.56
C MET A 193 -5.09 -9.51 7.07
N MET A 194 -5.33 -8.24 6.69
CA MET A 194 -5.48 -7.85 5.29
C MET A 194 -4.24 -8.15 4.45
N LEU A 195 -3.06 -7.89 5.01
CA LEU A 195 -1.79 -8.22 4.36
C LEU A 195 -1.64 -9.73 4.14
N LEU A 196 -1.91 -10.52 5.18
CA LEU A 196 -1.84 -11.98 5.12
C LEU A 196 -2.83 -12.56 4.10
N LEU A 197 -4.08 -12.08 4.10
CA LEU A 197 -5.09 -12.48 3.12
C LEU A 197 -4.64 -12.16 1.69
N SER A 198 -4.01 -10.99 1.49
CA SER A 198 -3.48 -10.60 0.17
C SER A 198 -2.35 -11.54 -0.28
N MET A 199 -1.46 -11.94 0.63
CA MET A 199 -0.41 -12.91 0.33
C MET A 199 -1.01 -14.28 -0.07
N ILE A 200 -1.98 -14.77 0.71
CA ILE A 200 -2.69 -16.02 0.37
C ILE A 200 -3.36 -15.92 -1.01
N GLU A 201 -4.01 -14.79 -1.31
CA GLU A 201 -4.66 -14.57 -2.60
C GLU A 201 -3.68 -14.62 -3.77
N SER A 202 -2.47 -14.07 -3.59
CA SER A 202 -1.44 -14.13 -4.64
C SER A 202 -1.02 -15.55 -4.98
N VAL A 203 -0.92 -16.42 -3.97
CA VAL A 203 -0.64 -17.85 -4.15
C VAL A 203 -1.80 -18.53 -4.86
N LEU A 204 -3.03 -18.27 -4.43
CA LEU A 204 -4.23 -18.86 -5.04
C LEU A 204 -4.40 -18.44 -6.50
N MET A 205 -4.14 -17.18 -6.84
CA MET A 205 -4.16 -16.70 -8.23
C MET A 205 -3.22 -17.52 -9.11
N ILE A 206 -1.97 -17.74 -8.69
CA ILE A 206 -1.02 -18.58 -9.45
C ILE A 206 -1.49 -20.02 -9.55
N LEU A 207 -2.10 -20.56 -8.48
CA LEU A 207 -2.69 -21.89 -8.48
C LEU A 207 -3.86 -22.02 -9.46
N ILE A 208 -4.75 -21.03 -9.60
CA ILE A 208 -5.84 -21.05 -10.59
C ILE A 208 -5.32 -21.22 -12.02
N GLY A 209 -4.15 -20.65 -12.31
CA GLY A 209 -3.53 -20.79 -13.62
C GLY A 209 -3.08 -22.21 -13.95
N HIS A 210 -2.95 -23.10 -12.95
CA HIS A 210 -2.54 -24.49 -13.17
C HIS A 210 -3.63 -25.32 -13.85
N ARG A 211 -3.22 -26.19 -14.77
CA ARG A 211 -4.10 -27.20 -15.35
C ARG A 211 -4.20 -28.40 -14.41
N PHE A 212 -5.17 -28.36 -13.49
CA PHE A 212 -5.45 -29.49 -12.62
C PHE A 212 -6.13 -30.63 -13.38
N VAL A 213 -5.67 -31.86 -13.14
CA VAL A 213 -6.35 -33.08 -13.60
C VAL A 213 -7.67 -33.27 -12.84
N ASP A 214 -7.70 -32.87 -11.56
CA ASP A 214 -8.89 -32.91 -10.71
C ASP A 214 -9.68 -31.60 -10.80
N LYS A 215 -10.90 -31.68 -11.33
CA LYS A 215 -11.81 -30.55 -11.48
C LYS A 215 -12.32 -30.03 -10.13
N GLU A 216 -12.45 -30.90 -9.12
CA GLU A 216 -12.95 -30.49 -7.80
C GLU A 216 -11.94 -29.60 -7.09
N ILE A 217 -10.65 -29.95 -7.14
CA ILE A 217 -9.57 -29.14 -6.59
C ILE A 217 -9.53 -27.75 -7.24
N ASN A 218 -9.62 -27.68 -8.58
CA ASN A 218 -9.65 -26.41 -9.29
C ASN A 218 -10.85 -25.54 -8.87
N MET A 219 -12.05 -26.13 -8.76
CA MET A 219 -13.24 -25.42 -8.30
C MET A 219 -13.09 -24.87 -6.88
N VAL A 220 -12.52 -25.65 -5.95
CA VAL A 220 -12.28 -25.21 -4.58
C VAL A 220 -11.31 -24.03 -4.53
N ILE A 221 -10.21 -24.09 -5.28
CA ILE A 221 -9.20 -23.02 -5.35
C ILE A 221 -9.84 -21.74 -5.93
N GLN A 222 -10.62 -21.85 -7.01
CA GLN A 222 -11.32 -20.71 -7.60
C GLN A 222 -12.35 -20.09 -6.66
N ARG A 223 -13.08 -20.91 -5.88
CA ARG A 223 -14.02 -20.41 -4.86
C ARG A 223 -13.30 -19.67 -3.74
N LEU A 224 -12.20 -20.24 -3.24
CA LEU A 224 -11.40 -19.62 -2.18
C LEU A 224 -10.80 -18.29 -2.65
N SER A 225 -10.23 -18.24 -3.85
CA SER A 225 -9.70 -16.99 -4.42
C SER A 225 -10.81 -15.97 -4.66
N GLY A 226 -11.94 -16.38 -5.24
CA GLY A 226 -13.08 -15.48 -5.42
C GLY A 226 -13.59 -14.90 -4.10
N PHE A 227 -13.67 -15.72 -3.05
CA PHE A 227 -14.01 -15.29 -1.70
C PHE A 227 -12.99 -14.30 -1.15
N ILE A 228 -11.71 -14.67 -1.09
CA ILE A 228 -10.64 -13.85 -0.49
C ILE A 228 -10.44 -12.56 -1.29
N GLY A 229 -10.40 -12.62 -2.62
CA GLY A 229 -10.29 -11.45 -3.49
C GLY A 229 -11.43 -10.45 -3.29
N LEU A 230 -12.68 -10.92 -3.23
CA LEU A 230 -13.83 -10.05 -2.94
C LEU A 230 -13.79 -9.51 -1.50
N MET A 231 -13.37 -10.32 -0.51
CA MET A 231 -13.18 -9.86 0.88
C MET A 231 -12.19 -8.68 0.92
N ILE A 232 -11.03 -8.83 0.27
CA ILE A 232 -9.98 -7.81 0.22
C ILE A 232 -10.51 -6.54 -0.44
N LEU A 233 -11.18 -6.66 -1.59
CA LEU A 233 -11.75 -5.53 -2.32
C LEU A 233 -12.78 -4.77 -1.49
N GLY A 234 -13.71 -5.48 -0.85
CA GLY A 234 -14.73 -4.87 0.01
C GLY A 234 -14.12 -4.13 1.20
N LEU A 235 -13.14 -4.75 1.87
CA LEU A 235 -12.42 -4.13 2.99
C LEU A 235 -11.60 -2.91 2.54
N LEU A 236 -10.95 -2.95 1.36
CA LEU A 236 -10.24 -1.81 0.79
C LEU A 236 -11.18 -0.64 0.51
N CYS A 237 -12.35 -0.87 -0.10
CA CYS A 237 -13.35 0.18 -0.33
C CYS A 237 -13.77 0.85 0.99
N ILE A 238 -14.01 0.07 2.04
CA ILE A 238 -14.37 0.63 3.34
C ILE A 238 -13.21 1.44 3.94
N ILE A 239 -11.99 0.90 3.92
CA ILE A 239 -10.82 1.53 4.53
C ILE A 239 -10.43 2.83 3.82
N LEU A 240 -10.41 2.85 2.49
CA LEU A 240 -10.03 4.01 1.70
C LEU A 240 -11.04 5.17 1.85
N PHE A 241 -12.33 4.85 1.95
CA PHE A 241 -13.39 5.85 1.94
C PHE A 241 -13.98 6.19 3.32
N LYS A 242 -13.59 5.50 4.42
CA LYS A 242 -14.16 5.75 5.77
C LYS A 242 -14.05 7.20 6.24
N ASN A 243 -12.99 7.90 5.83
CA ASN A 243 -12.66 9.26 6.24
C ASN A 243 -13.06 10.32 5.21
N VAL A 244 -13.55 9.93 4.04
CA VAL A 244 -14.05 10.86 3.02
C VAL A 244 -15.36 11.48 3.52
N GLN A 245 -15.65 12.73 3.17
CA GLN A 245 -16.92 13.39 3.54
C GLN A 245 -17.89 13.42 2.35
N GLY A 246 -19.19 13.56 2.63
CA GLY A 246 -20.23 13.70 1.61
C GLY A 246 -20.75 12.37 1.04
N VAL A 247 -21.49 12.46 -0.08
CA VAL A 247 -22.21 11.33 -0.69
C VAL A 247 -21.28 10.21 -1.16
N ILE A 248 -20.06 10.56 -1.58
CA ILE A 248 -19.03 9.61 -2.03
C ILE A 248 -18.72 8.58 -0.94
N LYS A 249 -18.61 9.02 0.33
CA LYS A 249 -18.40 8.11 1.47
C LYS A 249 -19.48 7.04 1.54
N TYR A 250 -20.75 7.46 1.55
CA TYR A 250 -21.87 6.55 1.69
C TYR A 250 -21.95 5.57 0.53
N LEU A 251 -21.75 6.05 -0.69
CA LEU A 251 -21.75 5.21 -1.88
C LEU A 251 -20.66 4.12 -1.82
N PHE A 252 -19.40 4.48 -1.57
CA PHE A 252 -18.29 3.51 -1.57
C PHE A 252 -18.25 2.61 -0.34
N VAL A 253 -18.66 3.10 0.83
CA VAL A 253 -18.75 2.25 2.03
C VAL A 253 -19.89 1.24 1.87
N THR A 254 -21.07 1.67 1.40
CA THR A 254 -22.19 0.75 1.14
C THR A 254 -21.83 -0.25 0.04
N PHE A 255 -21.19 0.19 -1.04
CA PHE A 255 -20.68 -0.69 -2.08
C PHE A 255 -19.69 -1.72 -1.53
N GLY A 256 -18.76 -1.30 -0.67
CA GLY A 256 -17.84 -2.20 0.02
C GLY A 256 -18.56 -3.24 0.87
N VAL A 257 -19.59 -2.85 1.63
CA VAL A 257 -20.41 -3.79 2.43
C VAL A 257 -21.14 -4.78 1.52
N VAL A 258 -21.70 -4.34 0.39
CA VAL A 258 -22.34 -5.23 -0.60
C VAL A 258 -21.34 -6.24 -1.13
N ILE A 259 -20.12 -5.83 -1.47
CA ILE A 259 -19.05 -6.73 -1.91
C ILE A 259 -18.72 -7.78 -0.83
N LEU A 260 -18.67 -7.40 0.44
CA LEU A 260 -18.43 -8.36 1.54
C LEU A 260 -19.53 -9.40 1.65
N ILE A 261 -20.79 -9.00 1.48
CA ILE A 261 -21.92 -9.94 1.44
C ILE A 261 -21.78 -10.89 0.25
N LEU A 262 -21.49 -10.35 -0.95
CA LEU A 262 -21.27 -11.14 -2.16
C LEU A 262 -20.09 -12.12 -2.01
N SER A 263 -19.04 -11.71 -1.31
CA SER A 263 -17.92 -12.58 -0.98
C SER A 263 -18.39 -13.79 -0.16
N CYS A 264 -19.11 -13.56 0.95
CA CYS A 264 -19.66 -14.65 1.75
C CYS A 264 -20.56 -15.58 0.93
N VAL A 265 -21.40 -15.03 0.04
CA VAL A 265 -22.22 -15.83 -0.88
C VAL A 265 -21.34 -16.67 -1.80
N ARG A 266 -20.26 -16.12 -2.34
CA ARG A 266 -19.33 -16.81 -3.25
C ARG A 266 -18.71 -18.05 -2.61
N LEU A 267 -18.45 -18.02 -1.30
CA LEU A 267 -17.90 -19.17 -0.56
C LEU A 267 -18.87 -20.36 -0.53
N PHE A 268 -20.17 -20.10 -0.45
CA PHE A 268 -21.21 -21.12 -0.34
C PHE A 268 -21.95 -21.40 -1.67
N SER A 269 -21.80 -20.54 -2.67
CA SER A 269 -22.47 -20.69 -3.96
C SER A 269 -21.75 -21.71 -4.83
N VAL A 270 -22.53 -22.59 -5.46
CA VAL A 270 -22.03 -23.70 -6.29
C VAL A 270 -21.60 -23.25 -7.70
N TRP A 271 -21.84 -21.99 -8.09
CA TRP A 271 -21.64 -21.47 -9.44
C TRP A 271 -20.22 -21.00 -9.75
#